data_AF-A0A836VJ55-F1
#
_entry.id   AF-A0A836VJ55-F1
#
_cell.length_a   1.000
_cell.length_b   1.000
_cell.length_c   1.000
_cell.angle_alpha   90.00
_cell.angle_beta   90.00
_cell.angle_gamma   90.00
#
_symmetry.space_group_name_H-M   'P 1'
#
loop_
_entity.id
_entity.type
_entity.pdbx_description
1 polymer ?
#
loop_
_entity_poly.entity_id
_entity_poly.type
_entity_poly.pdbx_seq_one_letter_code
_entity_poly.pdbx_strand_id
1 'polypeptide(L)' 'EGIVGEFLDGLKKSRRAPGVEEILIPGERAHRERERRLREGIPVDAPTREKLDEILLELGFAEKYRSIW' A
#
# COMPACT_ATOMS: atom_id res chain seq x y z
N GLU A 1 -4.29 5.24 28.27
CA GLU A 1 -3.42 4.76 27.17
C GLU A 1 -2.20 4.07 27.76
N GLY A 2 -1.44 3.30 26.98
CA GLY A 2 -0.22 2.62 27.46
C GLY A 2 1.05 3.41 27.11
N ILE A 3 2.17 3.07 27.75
CA ILE A 3 3.50 3.70 27.58
C ILE A 3 3.89 3.88 26.10
N VAL A 4 3.54 2.91 25.26
CA VAL A 4 3.83 2.95 23.82
C VAL A 4 3.07 4.09 23.13
N GLY A 5 1.77 4.27 23.42
CA GLY A 5 0.95 5.32 22.82
C GLY A 5 1.48 6.71 23.15
N GLU A 6 1.78 6.95 24.43
CA GLU A 6 2.32 8.23 24.90
C GLU A 6 3.69 8.56 24.27
N PHE A 7 4.58 7.56 24.14
CA PHE A 7 5.85 7.74 23.46
C PHE A 7 5.69 8.08 21.97
N LEU A 8 4.80 7.36 21.27
CA LEU A 8 4.52 7.62 19.86
C LEU A 8 3.92 9.01 19.66
N ASP A 9 3.02 9.43 20.54
CA ASP A 9 2.44 10.77 20.54
C ASP A 9 3.50 11.86 20.71
N GLY A 10 4.43 11.67 21.64
CA GLY A 10 5.57 12.58 21.83
C GLY A 10 6.45 12.66 20.58
N LEU A 11 6.76 11.51 19.98
CA LEU A 11 7.55 11.43 18.75
C LEU A 11 6.88 12.19 17.60
N LYS A 12 5.57 12.01 17.40
CA LYS A 12 4.78 12.66 16.35
C LYS A 12 4.69 14.18 16.49
N LYS A 13 4.74 14.68 17.73
CA LYS A 13 4.69 16.11 18.07
C LYS A 13 6.07 16.78 18.12
N SER A 14 7.14 16.01 17.99
CA SER A 14 8.51 16.53 18.04
C SER A 14 8.84 17.45 16.84
N ARG A 15 9.89 18.28 17.00
CA ARG A 15 10.32 19.22 15.96
C ARG A 15 10.73 18.46 14.69
N ARG A 16 10.10 18.83 13.58
CA ARG A 16 10.41 18.29 12.25
C ARG A 16 11.70 18.92 11.71
N ALA A 17 12.45 18.14 10.93
CA ALA A 17 13.57 18.68 10.17
C ALA A 17 13.07 19.64 9.06
N PRO A 18 13.89 20.59 8.59
CA PRO A 18 13.51 21.45 7.47
C PRO A 18 13.06 20.64 6.24
N GLY A 19 11.89 20.97 5.67
CA GLY A 19 11.33 20.27 4.52
C GLY A 19 10.60 18.96 4.82
N VAL A 20 10.55 18.51 6.09
CA VAL A 20 9.79 17.31 6.50
C VAL A 20 8.38 17.70 6.93
N GLU A 21 7.38 17.19 6.21
CA GLU A 21 5.97 17.47 6.49
C GLU A 21 5.45 16.76 7.75
N GLU A 22 5.79 15.48 7.91
CA GLU A 22 5.39 14.67 9.06
C GLU A 22 6.47 13.63 9.44
N ILE A 23 6.44 13.19 10.71
CA ILE A 23 7.24 12.07 11.20
C ILE A 23 6.37 10.83 11.11
N LEU A 24 6.80 9.77 10.41
CA LEU A 24 6.10 8.50 10.34
C LEU A 24 6.80 7.46 11.20
N ILE A 25 6.02 6.56 11.81
CA ILE A 25 6.58 5.40 12.50
C ILE A 25 6.78 4.25 11.52
N PRO A 26 7.72 3.32 11.78
CA PRO A 26 7.85 2.11 10.98
C PRO A 26 6.50 1.40 10.84
N GLY A 27 6.14 1.08 9.59
CA GLY A 27 4.88 0.42 9.26
C GLY A 27 3.67 1.34 9.03
N GLU A 28 3.67 2.59 9.51
CA GLU A 28 2.52 3.48 9.36
C GLU A 28 2.19 3.82 7.90
N ARG A 29 3.23 4.10 7.09
CA ARG A 29 3.04 4.32 5.65
C ARG A 29 2.40 3.12 4.96
N ALA A 30 2.88 1.92 5.28
CA ALA A 30 2.36 0.68 4.70
C ALA A 30 0.93 0.39 5.18
N HIS A 31 0.63 0.69 6.44
CA HIS A 31 -0.71 0.59 7.00
C HIS A 31 -1.68 1.54 6.28
N ARG A 32 -1.32 2.82 6.13
CA ARG A 32 -2.13 3.81 5.38
C ARG A 32 -2.38 3.37 3.93
N GLU A 33 -1.34 2.88 3.25
CA GLU A 33 -1.46 2.41 1.86
C GLU A 33 -2.33 1.14 1.75
N ARG A 34 -2.25 0.23 2.73
CA ARG A 34 -3.13 -0.94 2.80
C ARG A 34 -4.60 -0.52 2.95
N GLU A 35 -4.90 0.37 3.88
CA GLU A 35 -6.25 0.89 4.08
C GLU A 35 -6.78 1.59 2.82
N ARG A 36 -5.91 2.34 2.13
CA ARG A 36 -6.24 2.95 0.84
C ARG A 36 -6.57 1.89 -0.22
N ARG A 37 -5.71 0.90 -0.42
CA ARG A 37 -5.88 -0.17 -1.43
C ARG A 37 -7.06 -1.08 -1.15
N LEU A 38 -7.43 -1.27 0.11
CA LEU A 38 -8.65 -2.01 0.46
C LEU A 38 -9.93 -1.27 0.02
N ARG A 39 -9.91 0.07 0.04
CA ARG A 39 -11.04 0.89 -0.40
C ARG A 39 -11.05 1.18 -1.89
N GLU A 40 -9.89 1.47 -2.46
CA GLU A 40 -9.73 2.00 -3.82
C GLU A 40 -9.26 0.94 -4.83
N GLY A 41 -8.88 -0.24 -4.38
CA GLY A 41 -8.23 -1.27 -5.20
C GLY A 41 -6.71 -1.12 -5.26
N ILE A 42 -6.05 -2.17 -5.74
CA ILE A 42 -4.60 -2.22 -5.88
C ILE A 42 -4.22 -1.69 -7.28
N PRO A 43 -3.46 -0.59 -7.39
CA PRO A 43 -2.96 -0.16 -8.69
C PRO A 43 -1.93 -1.17 -9.19
N VAL A 44 -2.11 -1.62 -10.44
CA VAL A 44 -1.17 -2.47 -11.17
C VAL A 44 -0.90 -1.76 -12.49
N ASP A 45 0.37 -1.56 -12.84
CA ASP A 45 0.76 -0.90 -14.08
C ASP A 45 0.47 -1.77 -15.31
N ALA A 46 0.35 -1.13 -16.48
CA ALA A 46 -0.02 -1.82 -17.72
C ALA A 46 0.96 -2.94 -18.11
N PRO A 47 2.30 -2.76 -18.09
CA PRO A 47 3.24 -3.85 -18.38
C PRO A 47 3.07 -5.05 -17.45
N THR A 48 2.88 -4.83 -16.14
CA THR A 48 2.62 -5.92 -15.20
C THR A 48 1.31 -6.65 -15.52
N ARG A 49 0.26 -5.92 -15.93
CA ARG A 49 -1.02 -6.52 -16.34
C ARG A 49 -0.88 -7.38 -17.59
N GLU A 50 -0.21 -6.86 -18.63
CA GLU A 50 0.05 -7.59 -19.86
C GLU A 50 0.79 -8.90 -19.58
N LYS A 51 1.77 -8.87 -18.67
CA LYS A 51 2.50 -10.08 -18.30
C LYS A 51 1.63 -11.10 -17.56
N LEU A 52 0.69 -10.64 -16.73
CA LEU A 52 -0.27 -11.54 -16.08
C LEU A 52 -1.20 -12.20 -17.10
N ASP A 53 -1.68 -11.45 -18.09
CA ASP A 53 -2.55 -11.97 -19.15
C ASP A 53 -1.83 -13.02 -20.02
N GLU A 54 -0.55 -12.79 -20.35
CA GLU A 54 0.30 -13.78 -21.02
C GLU A 54 0.39 -15.09 -20.22
N ILE A 55 0.70 -15.00 -18.92
CA ILE A 55 0.83 -16.17 -18.03
C ILE A 55 -0.51 -16.92 -17.94
N LEU A 56 -1.63 -16.20 -17.81
CA LEU A 56 -2.96 -16.80 -17.76
C LEU A 56 -3.31 -17.51 -19.07
N LEU A 57 -2.89 -16.98 -20.22
CA LEU A 57 -3.08 -17.62 -21.51
C LEU A 57 -2.26 -18.91 -21.63
N GLU A 58 -0.96 -18.86 -21.29
CA GLU A 58 -0.06 -20.03 -21.32
C GLU A 58 -0.57 -21.18 -20.44
N LEU A 59 -1.17 -20.85 -19.29
CA LEU A 59 -1.71 -21.83 -18.36
C LEU A 59 -3.16 -22.26 -18.68
N GLY A 60 -3.80 -21.68 -19.70
CA GLY A 60 -5.18 -21.99 -20.09
C GLY A 60 -6.26 -21.42 -19.15
N PHE A 61 -5.94 -20.39 -18.37
CA PHE A 61 -6.85 -19.73 -17.44
C PHE A 61 -7.39 -18.37 -17.91
N ALA A 62 -6.95 -17.85 -19.05
CA ALA A 62 -7.35 -16.52 -19.53
C ALA A 62 -8.88 -16.28 -19.54
N GLU A 63 -9.69 -17.24 -19.99
CA GLU A 63 -11.16 -17.09 -19.99
C GLU A 63 -11.75 -16.92 -18.58
N LYS A 64 -11.24 -17.70 -17.61
CA LYS A 64 -11.73 -17.68 -16.23
C LYS A 64 -11.48 -16.34 -15.54
N TYR A 65 -10.40 -15.65 -15.89
CA TYR A 65 -9.96 -14.42 -15.21
C TYR A 65 -10.18 -13.15 -16.05
N ARG A 66 -10.83 -13.24 -17.22
CA ARG A 66 -11.07 -12.10 -18.13
C ARG A 66 -11.82 -10.93 -17.48
N SER A 67 -12.69 -11.19 -16.51
CA SER A 67 -13.57 -10.17 -15.91
C SER A 67 -13.02 -9.51 -14.64
N ILE A 68 -11.80 -9.85 -14.22
CA ILE A 68 -11.27 -9.45 -12.91
C ILE A 68 -10.68 -8.03 -12.94
N TRP A 69 -10.54 -7.45 -14.14
CA TRP A 69 -10.06 -6.08 -14.34
C TRP A 69 -10.79 -5.40 -15.49
#